data_AF-A0A4R5EQ86-F1
#
_entry.id   AF-A0A4R5EQ86-F1
#
_cell.length_a   1.000
_cell.length_b   1.000
_cell.length_c   1.000
_cell.angle_alpha   90.00
_cell.angle_beta   90.00
_cell.angle_gamma   90.00
#
_symmetry.space_group_name_H-M   'P 1'
#
loop_
_entity.id
_entity.type
_entity.pdbx_description
1 polymer ?
#
loop_
_entity_poly.entity_id
_entity_poly.type
_entity_poly.pdbx_seq_one_letter_code
_entity_poly.pdbx_strand_id
1 'polypeptide(L)'
;MDEMTRWIDLEGAVNARDLGGLPTRDGGRTRRGRIFRADNLQGLTSGDVTLLVDELGLRHVVDLRSNAEVSLEGPGPLTRVTEVRHHHLTLFAEGGRHTDVEADAIDGERVLPWAERGLDEELRVTGFYFGYLRDRPDAVVAALRAMALDDGASLVHCAAGKDRTGVLSALALEVAGATREAIVEDYVATGERLELILKRLRGSDTYRDDLDSRPADDHMPRAGYIEQFLGVLDDRFGGPLEWLAAHGWTGTDTEAMRSRLRD
;
A
#
# COMPACT_ATOMS: atom_id res chain seq x y z
N MET A 1 -18.69 11.82 6.02
CA MET A 1 -17.25 12.04 6.21
C MET A 1 -17.10 13.30 7.05
N ASP A 2 -16.57 13.19 8.26
CA ASP A 2 -16.21 14.38 9.04
C ASP A 2 -15.23 15.21 8.19
N GLU A 3 -15.64 16.41 7.78
CA GLU A 3 -14.92 17.22 6.79
C GLU A 3 -13.47 17.54 7.22
N MET A 4 -13.15 17.33 8.50
CA MET A 4 -11.82 17.57 9.07
C MET A 4 -10.85 16.38 8.99
N THR A 5 -11.32 15.13 8.84
CA THR A 5 -10.44 13.94 8.82
C THR A 5 -10.38 13.23 7.47
N ARG A 6 -9.25 12.57 7.18
CA ARG A 6 -9.09 11.69 6.01
C ARG A 6 -9.40 10.23 6.35
N TRP A 7 -9.58 9.89 7.63
CA TRP A 7 -9.90 8.55 8.07
C TRP A 7 -11.27 8.11 7.56
N ILE A 8 -11.35 6.86 7.11
CA ILE A 8 -12.57 6.17 6.76
C ILE A 8 -12.78 5.13 7.85
N ASP A 9 -13.71 5.40 8.77
CA ASP A 9 -13.98 4.47 9.86
C ASP A 9 -14.76 3.27 9.32
N LEU A 10 -14.08 2.12 9.31
CA LEU A 10 -14.64 0.81 8.96
C LEU A 10 -14.61 -0.08 10.20
N GLU A 11 -15.57 -0.98 10.33
CA GLU A 11 -15.57 -1.97 11.40
C GLU A 11 -14.51 -3.05 11.14
N GLY A 12 -14.42 -3.45 9.87
CA GLY A 12 -13.62 -4.55 9.39
C GLY A 12 -12.23 -4.18 8.86
N ALA A 13 -11.80 -2.93 8.99
CA ALA A 13 -10.47 -2.41 8.64
C ALA A 13 -10.20 -1.14 9.48
N VAL A 14 -8.98 -0.91 9.93
CA VAL A 14 -8.68 0.16 10.90
C VAL A 14 -7.64 1.17 10.42
N ASN A 15 -7.01 0.91 9.27
CA ASN A 15 -6.01 1.79 8.68
C ASN A 15 -6.50 2.37 7.33
N ALA A 16 -7.82 2.54 7.18
CA ALA A 16 -8.45 3.04 5.96
C ALA A 16 -8.53 4.57 5.93
N ARG A 17 -8.02 5.20 4.86
CA ARG A 17 -8.07 6.66 4.68
C ARG A 17 -7.98 7.12 3.22
N ASP A 18 -8.46 8.34 2.99
CA ASP A 18 -8.39 9.06 1.72
C ASP A 18 -7.00 9.71 1.50
N LEU A 19 -6.45 9.53 0.30
CA LEU A 19 -5.25 10.23 -0.17
C LEU A 19 -5.56 11.65 -0.70
N GLY A 20 -6.82 12.07 -0.63
CA GLY A 20 -7.28 13.43 -0.90
C GLY A 20 -7.04 14.42 0.24
N GLY A 21 -6.98 15.70 -0.10
CA GLY A 21 -6.82 16.82 0.82
C GLY A 21 -5.37 17.15 1.20
N LEU A 22 -4.38 16.42 0.68
CA LEU A 22 -2.96 16.63 0.97
C LEU A 22 -2.42 17.85 0.19
N PRO A 23 -1.61 18.73 0.79
CA PRO A 23 -1.06 19.89 0.11
C PRO A 23 -0.08 19.47 -1.00
N THR A 24 -0.03 20.30 -2.04
CA THR A 24 0.78 20.06 -3.22
C THR A 24 1.77 21.20 -3.45
N ARG A 25 2.85 20.91 -4.17
CA ARG A 25 4.01 21.81 -4.33
C ARG A 25 3.65 23.13 -5.05
N ASP A 26 2.59 23.13 -5.85
CA ASP A 26 2.04 24.28 -6.57
C ASP A 26 0.93 25.01 -5.79
N GLY A 27 0.75 24.70 -4.49
CA GLY A 27 -0.18 25.39 -3.60
C GLY A 27 -1.62 24.87 -3.62
N GLY A 28 -1.92 23.87 -4.46
CA GLY A 28 -3.21 23.17 -4.48
C GLY A 28 -3.31 22.05 -3.44
N ARG A 29 -4.31 21.18 -3.59
CA ARG A 29 -4.49 19.97 -2.78
C ARG A 29 -4.82 18.77 -3.65
N THR A 30 -4.56 17.57 -3.14
CA THR A 30 -5.04 16.34 -3.77
C THR A 30 -6.57 16.26 -3.67
N ARG A 31 -7.22 15.69 -4.68
CA ARG A 31 -8.66 15.56 -4.79
C ARG A 31 -9.18 14.42 -3.90
N ARG A 32 -10.24 14.69 -3.13
CA ARG A 32 -10.90 13.71 -2.25
C ARG A 32 -11.78 12.71 -3.00
N GLY A 33 -11.97 11.54 -2.38
CA GLY A 33 -12.87 10.49 -2.86
C GLY A 33 -12.36 9.76 -4.10
N ARG A 34 -11.03 9.75 -4.33
CA ARG A 34 -10.44 9.23 -5.57
C ARG A 34 -9.60 7.99 -5.36
N ILE A 35 -8.68 8.04 -4.40
CA ILE A 35 -7.78 6.94 -4.08
C ILE A 35 -7.74 6.80 -2.57
N PHE A 36 -8.07 5.60 -2.09
CA PHE A 36 -8.03 5.23 -0.69
C PHE A 36 -6.87 4.27 -0.45
N ARG A 37 -6.41 4.22 0.80
CA ARG A 37 -5.48 3.19 1.27
C ARG A 37 -6.05 2.51 2.50
N ALA A 38 -5.77 1.23 2.71
CA ALA A 38 -6.25 0.47 3.87
C ALA A 38 -5.29 -0.65 4.31
N ASP A 39 -5.56 -1.21 5.50
CA ASP A 39 -5.12 -2.55 5.91
C ASP A 39 -5.95 -3.65 5.25
N ASN A 40 -5.72 -4.89 5.66
CA ASN A 40 -6.41 -6.09 5.20
C ASN A 40 -7.95 -5.92 5.28
N LEU A 41 -8.61 -6.27 4.17
CA LEU A 41 -10.05 -6.09 3.91
C LEU A 41 -10.88 -7.36 4.14
N GLN A 42 -10.26 -8.44 4.63
CA GLN A 42 -10.93 -9.73 4.82
C GLN A 42 -12.00 -9.65 5.92
N GLY A 43 -11.85 -8.72 6.86
CA GLY A 43 -12.78 -8.50 7.97
C GLY A 43 -13.95 -7.58 7.70
N LEU A 44 -14.11 -7.02 6.48
CA LEU A 44 -15.17 -6.05 6.17
C LEU A 44 -16.57 -6.58 6.48
N THR A 45 -17.39 -5.74 7.10
CA THR A 45 -18.81 -6.06 7.31
C THR A 45 -19.63 -5.71 6.07
N SER A 46 -20.91 -6.09 6.06
CA SER A 46 -21.83 -5.63 5.01
C SER A 46 -21.98 -4.11 5.00
N GLY A 47 -21.93 -3.47 6.18
CA GLY A 47 -21.96 -2.01 6.30
C GLY A 47 -20.74 -1.35 5.69
N ASP A 48 -19.55 -1.91 5.94
CA ASP A 48 -18.30 -1.43 5.34
C ASP A 48 -18.32 -1.55 3.80
N VAL A 49 -18.86 -2.66 3.28
CA VAL A 49 -18.99 -2.87 1.83
C VAL A 49 -19.93 -1.83 1.22
N THR A 50 -21.09 -1.57 1.83
CA THR A 50 -22.02 -0.51 1.39
C THR A 50 -21.34 0.86 1.39
N LEU A 51 -20.66 1.23 2.48
CA LEU A 51 -19.93 2.49 2.56
C LEU A 51 -18.89 2.62 1.45
N LEU A 52 -18.06 1.60 1.25
CA LEU A 52 -17.00 1.64 0.23
C LEU A 52 -17.56 1.68 -1.19
N VAL A 53 -18.54 0.84 -1.52
CA VAL A 53 -19.00 0.65 -2.89
C VAL A 53 -20.05 1.67 -3.31
N ASP A 54 -21.04 1.92 -2.45
CA ASP A 54 -22.23 2.70 -2.78
C ASP A 54 -22.01 4.19 -2.48
N GLU A 55 -21.41 4.51 -1.33
CA GLU A 55 -21.21 5.91 -0.91
C GLU A 55 -19.89 6.48 -1.43
N LEU A 56 -18.79 5.72 -1.33
CA LEU A 56 -17.47 6.15 -1.77
C LEU A 56 -17.14 5.75 -3.22
N GLY A 57 -18.04 5.00 -3.87
CA GLY A 57 -17.92 4.68 -5.29
C GLY A 57 -16.73 3.79 -5.64
N LEU A 58 -16.29 2.91 -4.72
CA LEU A 58 -15.17 1.98 -4.95
C LEU A 58 -15.46 1.05 -6.14
N ARG A 59 -14.52 0.99 -7.09
CA ARG A 59 -14.55 0.10 -8.26
C ARG A 59 -13.28 -0.69 -8.46
N HIS A 60 -12.16 -0.28 -7.85
CA HIS A 60 -10.89 -0.98 -7.96
C HIS A 60 -10.28 -1.26 -6.60
N VAL A 61 -9.95 -2.53 -6.35
CA VAL A 61 -9.13 -2.95 -5.21
C VAL A 61 -7.78 -3.39 -5.74
N VAL A 62 -6.71 -2.75 -5.27
CA VAL A 62 -5.33 -3.13 -5.54
C VAL A 62 -4.80 -3.87 -4.32
N ASP A 63 -4.70 -5.18 -4.44
CA ASP A 63 -4.22 -6.07 -3.37
C ASP A 63 -2.74 -6.34 -3.54
N LEU A 64 -1.92 -5.85 -2.61
CA LEU A 64 -0.45 -6.00 -2.62
C LEU A 64 0.04 -7.17 -1.76
N ARG A 65 -0.88 -7.99 -1.21
CA ARG A 65 -0.53 -9.19 -0.45
C ARG A 65 0.20 -10.22 -1.34
N SER A 66 1.09 -11.00 -0.74
CA SER A 66 1.69 -12.18 -1.40
C SER A 66 0.62 -13.21 -1.75
N ASN A 67 0.91 -14.14 -2.68
CA ASN A 67 -0.03 -15.23 -2.97
C ASN A 67 -0.29 -16.10 -1.74
N ALA A 68 0.71 -16.27 -0.86
CA ALA A 68 0.54 -17.00 0.40
C ALA A 68 -0.42 -16.27 1.35
N GLU A 69 -0.26 -14.96 1.56
CA GLU A 69 -1.20 -14.16 2.37
C GLU A 69 -2.63 -14.21 1.79
N VAL A 70 -2.79 -14.13 0.46
CA VAL A 70 -4.10 -14.26 -0.19
C VAL A 70 -4.71 -15.63 0.02
N SER A 71 -3.90 -16.69 -0.08
CA SER A 71 -4.34 -18.08 0.06
C SER A 71 -4.73 -18.41 1.51
N LEU A 72 -3.93 -17.97 2.48
CA LEU A 72 -4.13 -18.27 3.90
C LEU A 72 -5.29 -17.47 4.51
N GLU A 73 -5.41 -16.20 4.14
CA GLU A 73 -6.51 -15.35 4.61
C GLU A 73 -7.84 -15.59 3.89
N GLY A 74 -7.76 -16.09 2.66
CA GLY A 74 -8.92 -16.34 1.81
C GLY A 74 -9.57 -15.08 1.20
N PRO A 75 -10.68 -15.27 0.48
CA PRO A 75 -11.35 -14.20 -0.26
C PRO A 75 -12.07 -13.23 0.70
N GLY A 76 -11.81 -11.93 0.53
CA GLY A 76 -12.52 -10.89 1.28
C GLY A 76 -13.95 -10.64 0.78
N PRO A 77 -14.82 -9.99 1.56
CA PRO A 77 -16.22 -9.71 1.20
C PRO A 77 -16.41 -8.99 -0.13
N LEU A 78 -15.48 -8.09 -0.49
CA LEU A 78 -15.51 -7.34 -1.75
C LEU A 78 -15.34 -8.21 -3.00
N THR A 79 -14.85 -9.46 -2.88
CA THR A 79 -14.76 -10.40 -4.02
C THR A 79 -16.13 -10.87 -4.52
N ARG A 80 -17.19 -10.67 -3.72
CA ARG A 80 -18.57 -11.01 -4.08
C ARG A 80 -19.33 -9.86 -4.72
N VAL A 81 -18.71 -8.67 -4.84
CA VAL A 81 -19.31 -7.48 -5.43
C VAL A 81 -18.88 -7.38 -6.89
N THR A 82 -19.82 -7.50 -7.81
CA THR A 82 -19.56 -7.58 -9.26
C THR A 82 -18.95 -6.32 -9.87
N GLU A 83 -19.24 -5.16 -9.27
CA GLU A 83 -18.81 -3.84 -9.70
C GLU A 83 -17.36 -3.54 -9.29
N VAL A 84 -16.80 -4.34 -8.37
CA VAL A 84 -15.45 -4.14 -7.86
C VAL A 84 -14.48 -5.07 -8.59
N ARG A 85 -13.57 -4.49 -9.36
CA ARG A 85 -12.46 -5.21 -9.99
C ARG A 85 -11.29 -5.35 -9.02
N HIS A 86 -10.80 -6.57 -8.84
CA HIS A 86 -9.65 -6.88 -8.00
C HIS A 86 -8.39 -7.02 -8.85
N HIS A 87 -7.36 -6.28 -8.48
CA HIS A 87 -6.03 -6.28 -9.10
C HIS A 87 -5.05 -6.83 -8.08
N HIS A 88 -4.80 -8.14 -8.13
CA HIS A 88 -3.79 -8.76 -7.27
C HIS A 88 -2.40 -8.53 -7.86
N LEU A 89 -1.64 -7.64 -7.24
CA LEU A 89 -0.36 -7.12 -7.72
C LEU A 89 0.67 -7.20 -6.60
N THR A 90 1.02 -8.42 -6.19
CA THR A 90 2.04 -8.66 -5.17
C THR A 90 3.35 -7.97 -5.50
N LEU A 91 3.93 -7.28 -4.50
CA LEU A 91 5.24 -6.63 -4.62
C LEU A 91 6.39 -7.56 -4.25
N PHE A 92 6.09 -8.81 -3.87
CA PHE A 92 7.11 -9.82 -3.67
C PHE A 92 7.36 -10.58 -4.97
N ALA A 93 8.64 -10.82 -5.30
CA ALA A 93 9.00 -11.77 -6.34
C ALA A 93 8.85 -13.17 -5.77
N GLU A 94 7.80 -13.86 -6.18
CA GLU A 94 7.62 -15.25 -5.83
C GLU A 94 8.62 -16.10 -6.62
N GLY A 95 9.24 -17.07 -5.94
CA GLY A 95 10.13 -18.04 -6.60
C GLY A 95 11.35 -17.43 -7.29
N GLY A 96 12.14 -16.62 -6.57
CA GLY A 96 13.33 -15.96 -7.12
C GLY A 96 14.21 -16.87 -7.99
N ARG A 97 14.57 -16.40 -9.20
CA ARG A 97 15.62 -16.81 -10.18
C ARG A 97 16.15 -18.26 -10.24
N HIS A 98 15.52 -19.24 -9.63
CA HIS A 98 15.80 -20.66 -9.78
C HIS A 98 14.46 -21.36 -9.90
N THR A 99 14.21 -21.83 -11.12
CA THR A 99 13.11 -22.70 -11.49
C THR A 99 12.97 -23.87 -10.52
N ASP A 100 11.71 -24.28 -10.32
CA ASP A 100 11.24 -25.52 -9.70
C ASP A 100 11.27 -25.56 -8.17
N VAL A 101 10.14 -25.22 -7.54
CA VAL A 101 9.68 -25.97 -6.36
C VAL A 101 8.16 -26.12 -6.43
N GLU A 102 7.73 -27.38 -6.45
CA GLU A 102 6.35 -27.83 -6.35
C GLU A 102 5.62 -27.21 -5.15
N ALA A 103 4.32 -27.00 -5.32
CA ALA A 103 3.43 -26.21 -4.48
C ALA A 103 3.13 -26.77 -3.06
N ASP A 104 3.96 -27.66 -2.51
CA ASP A 104 3.66 -28.40 -1.26
C ASP A 104 4.55 -28.06 -0.05
N ALA A 105 5.35 -26.99 -0.12
CA ALA A 105 6.05 -26.47 1.05
C ALA A 105 6.16 -24.94 0.98
N ILE A 106 5.07 -24.25 1.32
CA ILE A 106 5.13 -22.82 1.62
C ILE A 106 5.84 -22.68 2.98
N ASP A 107 7.15 -22.53 2.92
CA ASP A 107 7.98 -22.16 4.05
C ASP A 107 7.60 -20.73 4.49
N GLY A 108 6.99 -20.60 5.67
CA GLY A 108 6.53 -19.32 6.23
C GLY A 108 7.65 -18.28 6.36
N GLU A 109 8.90 -18.72 6.47
CA GLU A 109 10.09 -17.84 6.49
C GLU A 109 10.29 -17.07 5.17
N ARG A 110 9.79 -17.60 4.04
CA ARG A 110 9.90 -16.97 2.71
C ARG A 110 8.76 -16.01 2.39
N VAL A 111 7.66 -16.10 3.13
CA VAL A 111 6.45 -15.28 2.89
C VAL A 111 6.60 -13.89 3.51
N LEU A 112 7.36 -13.79 4.62
CA LEU A 112 7.44 -12.59 5.47
C LEU A 112 8.93 -12.31 5.79
N PRO A 113 9.67 -11.64 4.89
CA PRO A 113 11.14 -11.64 4.88
C PRO A 113 11.83 -10.79 5.97
N TRP A 114 11.13 -10.37 7.01
CA TRP A 114 11.67 -9.52 8.07
C TRP A 114 12.41 -10.31 9.18
N ALA A 115 12.65 -11.60 8.96
CA ALA A 115 13.18 -12.55 9.93
C ALA A 115 14.72 -12.62 10.09
N GLU A 116 15.55 -11.90 9.31
CA GLU A 116 17.03 -12.01 9.44
C GLU A 116 17.82 -10.77 9.91
N ARG A 117 18.97 -11.04 10.54
CA ARG A 117 19.76 -10.24 11.52
C ARG A 117 20.79 -9.27 10.91
N GLY A 118 21.09 -8.19 11.64
CA GLY A 118 22.44 -7.58 11.74
C GLY A 118 22.67 -6.18 11.12
N LEU A 119 21.66 -5.58 10.49
CA LEU A 119 21.75 -4.22 9.95
C LEU A 119 21.06 -3.21 10.87
N ASP A 120 21.41 -1.92 10.72
CA ASP A 120 20.59 -0.82 11.24
C ASP A 120 19.14 -1.04 10.78
N GLU A 121 18.19 -0.95 11.71
CA GLU A 121 16.78 -1.18 11.45
C GLU A 121 16.26 -0.29 10.31
N GLU A 122 16.73 0.96 10.26
CA GLU A 122 16.34 1.94 9.24
C GLU A 122 16.81 1.50 7.85
N LEU A 123 18.08 1.08 7.74
CA LEU A 123 18.63 0.56 6.48
C LEU A 123 17.94 -0.73 6.04
N ARG A 124 17.51 -1.57 6.98
CA ARG A 124 16.78 -2.81 6.70
C ARG A 124 15.39 -2.52 6.12
N VAL A 125 14.60 -1.67 6.78
CA VAL A 125 13.24 -1.33 6.32
C VAL A 125 13.28 -0.67 4.95
N THR A 126 14.14 0.32 4.79
CA THR A 126 14.36 1.00 3.51
C THR A 126 14.87 0.03 2.44
N GLY A 127 15.73 -0.93 2.82
CA GLY A 127 16.16 -2.03 1.95
C GLY A 127 15.00 -2.88 1.40
N PHE A 128 13.97 -3.17 2.21
CA PHE A 128 12.77 -3.86 1.73
C PHE A 128 11.96 -3.03 0.74
N TYR A 129 11.86 -1.71 0.95
CA TYR A 129 11.14 -0.84 0.02
C TYR A 129 11.80 -0.82 -1.35
N PHE A 130 13.14 -0.79 -1.37
CA PHE A 130 13.90 -0.97 -2.61
C PHE A 130 13.77 -2.37 -3.19
N GLY A 131 13.65 -3.40 -2.35
CA GLY A 131 13.33 -4.76 -2.77
C GLY A 131 12.06 -4.81 -3.63
N TYR A 132 10.98 -4.15 -3.20
CA TYR A 132 9.72 -4.10 -3.97
C TYR A 132 9.93 -3.54 -5.39
N LEU A 133 10.65 -2.41 -5.50
CA LEU A 133 10.92 -1.75 -6.77
C LEU A 133 11.87 -2.57 -7.65
N ARG A 134 12.95 -3.11 -7.06
CA ARG A 134 13.96 -3.90 -7.77
C ARG A 134 13.38 -5.21 -8.31
N ASP A 135 12.59 -5.89 -7.50
CA ASP A 135 12.17 -7.26 -7.76
C ASP A 135 10.87 -7.32 -8.55
N ARG A 136 9.97 -6.35 -8.36
CA ARG A 136 8.65 -6.27 -9.01
C ARG A 136 8.33 -4.89 -9.60
N PRO A 137 9.19 -4.32 -10.47
CA PRO A 137 8.92 -3.03 -11.09
C PRO A 137 7.64 -3.05 -11.95
N ASP A 138 7.35 -4.20 -12.58
CA ASP A 138 6.12 -4.46 -13.33
C ASP A 138 4.86 -4.27 -12.47
N ALA A 139 4.86 -4.83 -11.26
CA ALA A 139 3.73 -4.77 -10.34
C ALA A 139 3.54 -3.36 -9.78
N VAL A 140 4.64 -2.65 -9.47
CA VAL A 140 4.58 -1.25 -9.01
C VAL A 140 3.92 -0.37 -10.07
N VAL A 141 4.37 -0.45 -11.32
CA VAL A 141 3.80 0.32 -12.44
C VAL A 141 2.34 -0.06 -12.69
N ALA A 142 2.03 -1.35 -12.71
CA ALA A 142 0.66 -1.84 -12.88
C ALA A 142 -0.28 -1.38 -11.75
N ALA A 143 0.19 -1.38 -10.51
CA ALA A 143 -0.59 -0.95 -9.34
C ALA A 143 -0.92 0.53 -9.41
N LEU A 144 0.05 1.37 -9.76
CA LEU A 144 -0.19 2.81 -9.95
C LEU A 144 -1.16 3.07 -11.11
N ARG A 145 -1.09 2.29 -12.20
CA ARG A 145 -2.08 2.37 -13.30
C ARG A 145 -3.48 1.98 -12.83
N ALA A 146 -3.60 0.88 -12.09
CA ALA A 146 -4.88 0.45 -11.53
C ALA A 146 -5.47 1.49 -10.55
N MET A 147 -4.61 2.15 -9.76
CA MET A 147 -5.01 3.24 -8.87
C MET A 147 -5.51 4.48 -9.65
N ALA A 148 -5.00 4.71 -10.87
CA ALA A 148 -5.34 5.85 -11.71
C ALA A 148 -6.61 5.68 -12.57
N LEU A 149 -7.21 4.48 -12.61
CA LEU A 149 -8.47 4.23 -13.34
C LEU A 149 -9.59 5.17 -12.89
N ASP A 150 -10.43 5.61 -13.82
CA ASP A 150 -11.36 6.73 -13.62
C ASP A 150 -12.86 6.37 -13.56
N ASP A 151 -13.23 5.10 -13.75
CA ASP A 151 -14.62 4.61 -13.68
C ASP A 151 -15.17 4.42 -12.25
N GLY A 152 -14.40 4.82 -11.23
CA GLY A 152 -14.81 4.89 -9.82
C GLY A 152 -13.60 5.09 -8.90
N ALA A 153 -13.78 5.02 -7.58
CA ALA A 153 -12.67 5.08 -6.61
C ALA A 153 -11.79 3.82 -6.65
N SER A 154 -10.52 3.99 -6.31
CA SER A 154 -9.57 2.90 -6.13
C SER A 154 -9.15 2.81 -4.66
N LEU A 155 -8.87 1.61 -4.17
CA LEU A 155 -8.36 1.36 -2.84
C LEU A 155 -7.16 0.42 -2.92
N VAL A 156 -6.02 0.84 -2.39
CA VAL A 156 -4.81 0.01 -2.30
C VAL A 156 -4.61 -0.51 -0.88
N HIS A 157 -4.33 -1.81 -0.74
CA HIS A 157 -4.10 -2.41 0.57
C HIS A 157 -3.03 -3.51 0.56
N CYS A 158 -2.60 -3.89 1.75
CA CYS A 158 -1.78 -5.07 2.01
C CYS A 158 -2.27 -5.72 3.32
N ALA A 159 -1.38 -6.32 4.12
CA ALA A 159 -1.73 -6.80 5.47
C ALA A 159 -2.03 -5.64 6.43
N ALA A 160 -1.00 -4.87 6.81
CA ALA A 160 -1.12 -3.78 7.77
C ALA A 160 -1.53 -2.43 7.16
N GLY A 161 -1.47 -2.29 5.83
CA GLY A 161 -1.67 -1.01 5.15
C GLY A 161 -0.54 0.02 5.39
N LYS A 162 0.63 -0.44 5.86
CA LYS A 162 1.76 0.40 6.27
C LYS A 162 2.85 0.48 5.19
N ASP A 163 3.58 -0.61 4.98
CA ASP A 163 4.82 -0.61 4.18
C ASP A 163 4.57 -0.64 2.67
N ARG A 164 4.09 -1.78 2.14
CA ARG A 164 3.78 -1.96 0.70
C ARG A 164 2.80 -0.90 0.21
N THR A 165 1.72 -0.70 0.96
CA THR A 165 0.72 0.34 0.69
C THR A 165 1.32 1.74 0.82
N GLY A 166 2.21 1.97 1.79
CA GLY A 166 2.86 3.27 2.00
C GLY A 166 3.80 3.64 0.87
N VAL A 167 4.60 2.69 0.37
CA VAL A 167 5.46 2.89 -0.81
C VAL A 167 4.61 3.28 -2.02
N LEU A 168 3.55 2.52 -2.32
CA LEU A 168 2.68 2.83 -3.47
C LEU A 168 1.94 4.16 -3.32
N SER A 169 1.48 4.47 -2.11
CA SER A 169 0.82 5.75 -1.80
C SER A 169 1.81 6.91 -1.97
N ALA A 170 3.05 6.79 -1.49
CA ALA A 170 4.08 7.80 -1.65
C ALA A 170 4.43 8.04 -3.13
N LEU A 171 4.57 6.98 -3.93
CA LEU A 171 4.82 7.10 -5.37
C LEU A 171 3.64 7.77 -6.11
N ALA A 172 2.39 7.40 -5.81
CA ALA A 172 1.21 8.03 -6.40
C ALA A 172 1.13 9.53 -6.06
N LEU A 173 1.43 9.88 -4.80
CA LEU A 173 1.44 11.27 -4.32
C LEU A 173 2.61 12.08 -4.91
N GLU A 174 3.77 11.47 -5.13
CA GLU A 174 4.89 12.11 -5.85
C GLU A 174 4.50 12.45 -7.29
N VAL A 175 3.85 11.54 -8.01
CA VAL A 175 3.33 11.79 -9.37
C VAL A 175 2.30 12.92 -9.38
N ALA A 176 1.43 12.96 -8.37
CA ALA A 176 0.45 14.03 -8.18
C ALA A 176 1.07 15.37 -7.71
N GLY A 177 2.35 15.39 -7.34
CA GLY A 177 3.04 16.60 -6.87
C GLY A 177 2.65 17.03 -5.46
N ALA A 178 2.25 16.10 -4.60
CA ALA A 178 2.11 16.35 -3.16
C ALA A 178 3.45 16.82 -2.56
N THR A 179 3.40 17.61 -1.49
CA THR A 179 4.65 18.00 -0.81
C THR A 179 5.28 16.80 -0.11
N ARG A 180 6.61 16.80 0.05
CA ARG A 180 7.32 15.69 0.68
C ARG A 180 6.88 15.54 2.14
N GLU A 181 6.65 16.66 2.82
CA GLU A 181 6.14 16.72 4.18
C GLU A 181 4.77 16.03 4.29
N ALA A 182 3.85 16.30 3.36
CA ALA A 182 2.52 15.68 3.38
C ALA A 182 2.55 14.17 3.11
N ILE A 183 3.48 13.71 2.28
CA ILE A 183 3.69 12.28 2.02
C ILE A 183 4.21 11.59 3.28
N VAL A 184 5.18 12.20 3.96
CA VAL A 184 5.72 11.70 5.23
C VAL A 184 4.63 11.67 6.30
N GLU A 185 3.86 12.76 6.45
CA GLU A 185 2.72 12.84 7.38
C GLU A 185 1.68 11.74 7.09
N ASP A 186 1.32 11.50 5.83
CA ASP A 186 0.40 10.41 5.49
C ASP A 186 0.96 9.03 5.82
N TYR A 187 2.26 8.81 5.61
CA TYR A 187 2.91 7.55 5.94
C TYR A 187 2.91 7.29 7.45
N VAL A 188 3.33 8.27 8.26
CA VAL A 188 3.42 8.12 9.73
C VAL A 188 2.07 8.12 10.42
N ALA A 189 1.00 8.63 9.79
CA ALA A 189 -0.36 8.58 10.31
C ALA A 189 -0.84 7.15 10.63
N THR A 190 -0.26 6.12 10.01
CA THR A 190 -0.52 4.73 10.39
C THR A 190 -0.14 4.43 11.85
N GLY A 191 0.80 5.16 12.44
CA GLY A 191 1.19 5.06 13.85
C GLY A 191 0.04 5.36 14.81
N GLU A 192 -0.88 6.26 14.43
CA GLU A 192 -2.08 6.60 15.23
C GLU A 192 -3.03 5.41 15.42
N ARG A 193 -2.98 4.44 14.50
CA ARG A 193 -3.85 3.25 14.49
C ARG A 193 -3.08 1.96 14.76
N LEU A 194 -1.79 2.04 15.11
CA LEU A 194 -0.90 0.88 15.21
C LEU A 194 -1.43 -0.19 16.17
N GLU A 195 -1.90 0.21 17.36
CA GLU A 195 -2.43 -0.75 18.34
C GLU A 195 -3.64 -1.54 17.79
N LEU A 196 -4.53 -0.86 17.07
CA LEU A 196 -5.71 -1.49 16.45
C LEU A 196 -5.30 -2.44 15.33
N ILE A 197 -4.31 -2.04 14.52
CA ILE A 197 -3.76 -2.87 13.44
C ILE A 197 -3.14 -4.15 14.02
N LEU A 198 -2.25 -4.01 15.02
CA LEU A 198 -1.59 -5.15 15.65
C LEU A 198 -2.61 -6.09 16.32
N LYS A 199 -3.63 -5.54 16.99
CA LYS A 199 -4.71 -6.33 17.58
C LYS A 199 -5.45 -7.17 16.53
N ARG A 200 -5.78 -6.59 15.38
CA ARG A 200 -6.47 -7.30 14.29
C ARG A 200 -5.60 -8.38 13.68
N LEU A 201 -4.37 -8.05 13.32
CA LEU A 201 -3.47 -9.00 12.67
C LEU A 201 -3.11 -10.18 13.59
N ARG A 202 -2.95 -9.97 14.91
CA ARG A 202 -2.81 -11.08 15.89
C ARG A 202 -4.02 -12.01 15.95
N GLY A 203 -5.19 -11.53 15.54
CA GLY A 203 -6.40 -12.34 15.41
C GLY A 203 -6.36 -13.35 14.28
N SER A 204 -5.45 -13.19 13.31
CA SER A 204 -5.23 -14.12 12.20
C SER A 204 -4.02 -15.01 12.45
N ASP A 205 -4.19 -16.32 12.24
CA ASP A 205 -3.09 -17.29 12.31
C ASP A 205 -2.00 -17.00 11.25
N THR A 206 -2.35 -16.37 10.13
CA THR A 206 -1.42 -15.98 9.05
C THR A 206 -0.35 -15.00 9.53
N TYR A 207 -0.70 -14.07 10.42
CA TYR A 207 0.19 -12.97 10.82
C TYR A 207 0.67 -13.06 12.27
N ARG A 208 0.03 -13.86 13.12
CA ARG A 208 0.29 -13.87 14.57
C ARG A 208 1.74 -14.21 14.92
N ASP A 209 2.21 -15.36 14.46
CA ASP A 209 3.52 -15.90 14.85
C ASP A 209 4.66 -15.00 14.40
N ASP A 210 4.50 -14.46 13.19
CA ASP A 210 5.35 -13.45 12.61
C ASP A 210 5.37 -12.22 13.52
N LEU A 211 4.24 -11.51 13.68
CA LEU A 211 4.15 -10.28 14.49
C LEU A 211 4.75 -10.36 15.90
N ASP A 212 4.54 -11.48 16.58
CA ASP A 212 4.99 -11.68 17.96
C ASP A 212 6.48 -12.02 18.06
N SER A 213 7.17 -12.25 16.94
CA SER A 213 8.63 -12.44 16.91
C SER A 213 9.44 -11.14 17.04
N ARG A 214 8.78 -9.96 17.04
CA ARG A 214 9.41 -8.65 17.30
C ARG A 214 8.61 -7.79 18.28
N PRO A 215 9.27 -6.84 18.98
CA PRO A 215 8.59 -5.83 19.80
C PRO A 215 7.57 -5.01 19.00
N ALA A 216 6.53 -4.51 19.68
CA ALA A 216 5.50 -3.66 19.06
C ALA A 216 6.08 -2.37 18.43
N ASP A 217 7.15 -1.81 19.02
CA ASP A 217 7.77 -0.56 18.56
C ASP A 217 8.44 -0.70 17.17
N ASP A 218 8.99 -1.88 16.86
CA ASP A 218 9.55 -2.19 15.54
C ASP A 218 8.50 -2.11 14.41
N HIS A 219 7.20 -2.15 14.77
CA HIS A 219 6.09 -2.00 13.83
C HIS A 219 5.67 -0.55 13.62
N MET A 220 6.23 0.42 14.34
CA MET A 220 5.92 1.84 14.21
C MET A 220 6.40 2.39 12.85
N PRO A 221 5.56 3.07 12.05
CA PRO A 221 6.03 3.82 10.89
C PRO A 221 6.85 5.03 11.34
N ARG A 222 8.14 5.05 11.01
CA ARG A 222 9.03 6.19 11.30
C ARG A 222 9.23 7.04 10.05
N ALA A 223 9.25 8.37 10.21
CA ALA A 223 9.44 9.31 9.09
C ALA A 223 10.71 8.99 8.27
N GLY A 224 11.81 8.68 8.95
CA GLY A 224 13.09 8.32 8.32
C GLY A 224 12.98 7.18 7.30
N TYR A 225 12.08 6.21 7.49
CA TYR A 225 11.89 5.09 6.55
C TYR A 225 11.43 5.56 5.17
N ILE A 226 10.43 6.43 5.12
CA ILE A 226 9.91 6.92 3.85
C ILE A 226 10.76 8.08 3.29
N GLU A 227 11.35 8.90 4.16
CA GLU A 227 12.27 9.96 3.78
C GLU A 227 13.53 9.41 3.11
N GLN A 228 14.16 8.41 3.72
CA GLN A 228 15.35 7.75 3.17
C GLN A 228 15.02 7.03 1.86
N PHE A 229 13.87 6.35 1.78
CA PHE A 229 13.41 5.71 0.56
C PHE A 229 13.28 6.71 -0.59
N LEU A 230 12.57 7.83 -0.37
CA LEU A 230 12.39 8.84 -1.41
C LEU A 230 13.70 9.57 -1.73
N GLY A 231 14.52 9.87 -0.72
CA GLY A 231 15.83 10.52 -0.92
C GLY A 231 16.80 9.68 -1.75
N VAL A 232 16.84 8.37 -1.55
CA VAL A 232 17.66 7.48 -2.39
C VAL A 232 17.09 7.37 -3.81
N LEU A 233 15.77 7.49 -4.00
CA LEU A 233 15.20 7.60 -5.35
C LEU A 233 15.66 8.88 -6.05
N ASP A 234 15.65 10.00 -5.32
CA ASP A 234 16.15 11.30 -5.80
C ASP A 234 17.64 11.18 -6.20
N ASP A 235 18.48 10.66 -5.31
CA ASP A 235 19.94 10.58 -5.52
C ASP A 235 20.36 9.60 -6.62
N ARG A 236 19.72 8.43 -6.70
CA ARG A 236 20.17 7.34 -7.60
C ARG A 236 19.50 7.35 -8.96
N PHE A 237 18.28 7.86 -9.04
CA PHE A 237 17.47 7.75 -10.25
C PHE A 237 17.01 9.12 -10.78
N GLY A 238 17.28 10.22 -10.08
CA GLY A 238 16.75 11.54 -10.43
C GLY A 238 15.31 11.73 -9.94
N GLY A 239 14.83 10.86 -9.07
CA GLY A 239 13.53 10.94 -8.41
C GLY A 239 12.56 9.83 -8.79
N PRO A 240 11.40 9.76 -8.10
CA PRO A 240 10.39 8.73 -8.32
C PRO A 240 9.85 8.66 -9.76
N LEU A 241 9.63 9.81 -10.42
CA LEU A 241 9.12 9.83 -11.80
C LEU A 241 10.14 9.28 -12.80
N GLU A 242 11.42 9.59 -12.62
CA GLU A 242 12.49 9.08 -13.49
C GLU A 242 12.67 7.57 -13.31
N TRP A 243 12.60 7.08 -12.07
CA TRP A 243 12.56 5.64 -11.81
C TRP A 243 11.35 4.99 -12.50
N LEU A 244 10.15 5.56 -12.35
CA LEU A 244 8.94 5.05 -13.00
C LEU A 244 9.08 5.03 -14.53
N ALA A 245 9.60 6.12 -15.13
CA ALA A 245 9.78 6.24 -16.57
C ALA A 245 10.74 5.17 -17.12
N ALA A 246 11.85 4.90 -16.40
CA ALA A 246 12.79 3.84 -16.74
C ALA A 246 12.16 2.43 -16.73
N HIS A 247 11.02 2.25 -16.06
CA HIS A 247 10.29 0.98 -15.95
C HIS A 247 8.96 0.99 -16.71
N GLY A 248 8.80 1.91 -17.67
CA GLY A 248 7.68 1.90 -18.61
C GLY A 248 6.44 2.67 -18.17
N TRP A 249 6.54 3.51 -17.13
CA TRP A 249 5.55 4.56 -16.86
C TRP A 249 5.67 5.69 -17.88
N THR A 250 4.55 6.12 -18.45
CA THR A 250 4.52 7.07 -19.57
C THR A 250 4.03 8.45 -19.16
N GLY A 251 4.14 9.42 -20.07
CA GLY A 251 3.49 10.73 -19.91
C GLY A 251 1.98 10.62 -19.74
N THR A 252 1.33 9.71 -20.48
CA THR A 252 -0.11 9.44 -20.34
C THR A 252 -0.47 8.87 -18.98
N ASP A 253 0.36 7.98 -18.41
CA ASP A 253 0.15 7.47 -17.06
C ASP A 253 0.26 8.60 -16.01
N THR A 254 1.23 9.51 -16.20
CA THR A 254 1.41 10.69 -15.34
C THR A 254 0.19 11.62 -15.41
N GLU A 255 -0.31 11.89 -16.61
CA GLU A 255 -1.52 12.69 -16.83
C GLU A 255 -2.75 12.03 -16.20
N ALA A 256 -2.91 10.71 -16.33
CA ALA A 256 -4.01 9.97 -15.72
C ALA A 256 -3.97 10.07 -14.18
N MET A 257 -2.82 9.78 -13.56
CA MET A 257 -2.68 9.88 -12.10
C MET A 257 -2.87 11.32 -11.59
N ARG A 258 -2.37 12.32 -12.34
CA ARG A 258 -2.61 13.73 -12.00
C ARG A 258 -4.08 14.10 -12.15
N SER A 259 -4.74 13.80 -13.25
CA SER A 259 -6.18 14.05 -13.42
C SER A 259 -7.03 13.34 -12.36
N ARG A 260 -6.53 12.19 -11.87
CA ARG A 260 -7.16 11.44 -10.79
C ARG A 260 -7.06 12.15 -9.44
N LEU A 261 -5.88 12.63 -9.08
CA LEU A 261 -5.58 13.20 -7.76
C LEU A 261 -5.56 14.74 -7.74
N ARG A 262 -5.73 15.42 -8.86
CA ARG A 262 -5.71 16.88 -8.98
C ARG A 262 -7.02 17.35 -9.62
N ASP A 263 -7.38 18.60 -9.34
CA ASP A 263 -8.50 19.30 -10.00
C ASP A 263 -8.07 19.92 -11.33
#